data_AF-A0A8J2LQ15-F1
#
_entry.id   AF-A0A8J2LQ15-F1
#
_cell.length_a   1.000
_cell.length_b   1.000
_cell.length_c   1.000
_cell.angle_alpha   90.00
_cell.angle_beta   90.00
_cell.angle_gamma   90.00
#
_symmetry.space_group_name_H-M   'P 1'
#
loop_
_entity.id
_entity.type
_entity.pdbx_description
1 polymer ?
#
loop_
_entity_poly.entity_id
_entity_poly.type
_entity_poly.pdbx_seq_one_letter_code
_entity_poly.pdbx_strand_id
1 'polypeptide(L)'
;MRFEYQPTSYSLIILHNTGDKAELVTAEYYDGRHPVKHFFRRVFKWAQKLLCEIRSTNNVLTPTPEERKAHEQATHCKHCKRQFTIPKDSVQEGFDALRFDLNGTLLNDSDETDYEEELTIKKSKRDAPIIKTYHHNHDSGKFVASLCQSCNLKINYRNQLTCVAHCRSKFDFHLLLKNLETSAFDASNISVIAKSKETFVQIEIKSKDLYIPILNNQYGNQQQFSKSYSGNRKVGVRFIDSFNFLPESLADLTESLKKEKSPLFEIVKTVLNNYICEPNQLNGISNDSIDLLLKKIPYTYTFLSGPNVLKDGVPIPEIQEFHNDMTDEECSQEDYEIILKICSLFQIKDFRMYTKLYTILDSALLRIRYINFIQNSFKSYGIAPSYLCTASGFAWQAFLYTTGADIHYIRDKKMIDLVREGIRGGVSMAAKKIVCANNERTPFNFNASEDRTHSQYRYSFLVCPCYGEQQIPSFRL
;
A
#
# COMPACT_ATOMS: atom_id res chain seq x y z
N MET A 1 -24.52 16.05 -23.09
CA MET A 1 -24.04 14.65 -23.20
C MET A 1 -22.93 14.47 -22.18
N ARG A 2 -23.01 13.50 -21.27
CA ARG A 2 -21.84 13.15 -20.44
C ARG A 2 -20.91 12.34 -21.34
N PHE A 3 -19.75 12.89 -21.70
CA PHE A 3 -18.71 12.12 -22.38
C PHE A 3 -18.29 10.99 -21.44
N GLU A 4 -18.49 9.74 -21.87
CA GLU A 4 -18.03 8.58 -21.10
C GLU A 4 -16.57 8.32 -21.46
N TYR A 5 -15.66 8.62 -20.54
CA TYR A 5 -14.25 8.27 -20.70
C TYR A 5 -14.10 6.74 -20.71
N GLN A 6 -13.54 6.21 -21.79
CA GLN A 6 -13.12 4.82 -21.89
C GLN A 6 -11.60 4.77 -22.02
N PRO A 7 -10.91 3.94 -21.20
CA PRO A 7 -9.47 3.75 -21.36
C PRO A 7 -9.15 3.26 -22.78
N THR A 8 -8.19 3.90 -23.44
CA THR A 8 -7.70 3.52 -24.78
C THR A 8 -6.51 2.56 -24.70
N SER A 9 -5.72 2.64 -23.62
CA SER A 9 -4.60 1.77 -23.36
C SER A 9 -4.36 1.57 -21.85
N TYR A 10 -3.42 0.69 -21.49
CA TYR A 10 -2.89 0.60 -20.13
C TYR A 10 -1.42 0.19 -20.14
N SER A 11 -0.72 0.45 -19.02
CA SER A 11 0.55 -0.20 -18.69
C SER A 11 0.46 -0.95 -17.36
N LEU A 12 1.19 -2.06 -17.26
CA LEU A 12 1.29 -2.89 -16.06
C LEU A 12 2.76 -3.19 -15.80
N ILE A 13 3.27 -2.78 -14.64
CA ILE A 13 4.64 -3.06 -14.20
C ILE A 13 4.61 -3.87 -12.92
N ILE A 14 5.31 -5.00 -12.93
CA ILE A 14 5.47 -5.87 -11.77
C ILE A 14 6.95 -5.91 -11.42
N LEU A 15 7.24 -5.50 -10.19
CA LEU A 15 8.56 -5.63 -9.59
C LEU A 15 8.47 -6.59 -8.40
N HIS A 16 9.42 -7.53 -8.33
CA HIS A 16 9.63 -8.38 -7.18
C HIS A 16 10.57 -7.67 -6.20
N ASN A 17 10.20 -7.59 -4.93
CA ASN A 17 10.98 -6.89 -3.91
C ASN A 17 11.58 -7.90 -2.93
N THR A 18 12.90 -8.05 -2.96
CA THR A 18 13.68 -8.94 -2.10
C THR A 18 14.52 -8.11 -1.13
N GLY A 19 13.90 -7.73 -0.01
CA GLY A 19 14.53 -6.85 0.98
C GLY A 19 14.77 -5.45 0.42
N ASP A 20 16.04 -5.09 0.25
CA ASP A 20 16.47 -3.78 -0.25
C ASP A 20 16.59 -3.74 -1.78
N LYS A 21 16.48 -4.88 -2.47
CA LYS A 21 16.55 -4.96 -3.93
C LYS A 21 15.16 -5.11 -4.54
N ALA A 22 14.95 -4.43 -5.66
CA ALA A 22 13.76 -4.62 -6.48
C ALA A 22 14.18 -5.02 -7.90
N GLU A 23 13.54 -6.05 -8.42
CA GLU A 23 13.85 -6.66 -9.72
C GLU A 23 12.62 -6.61 -10.62
N LEU A 24 12.84 -6.32 -11.90
CA LEU A 24 11.78 -6.28 -12.91
C LEU A 24 11.30 -7.70 -13.24
N VAL A 25 10.04 -7.99 -12.97
CA VAL A 25 9.38 -9.24 -13.38
C VAL A 25 8.77 -9.07 -14.76
N THR A 26 8.05 -7.98 -14.98
CA THR A 26 7.47 -7.66 -16.29
C THR A 26 7.12 -6.19 -16.40
N ALA A 27 7.14 -5.67 -17.62
CA ALA A 27 6.43 -4.47 -18.02
C ALA A 27 5.56 -4.79 -19.24
N GLU A 28 4.31 -4.35 -19.24
CA GLU A 28 3.37 -4.54 -20.34
C GLU A 28 2.76 -3.21 -20.74
N TYR A 29 2.46 -3.09 -22.03
CA TYR A 29 1.62 -2.03 -22.58
C TYR A 29 0.62 -2.68 -23.54
N TYR A 30 -0.63 -2.21 -23.52
CA TYR A 30 -1.67 -2.70 -24.39
C TYR A 30 -2.65 -1.60 -24.76
N ASP A 31 -2.87 -1.42 -26.06
CA ASP A 31 -3.82 -0.48 -26.68
C ASP A 31 -4.75 -1.18 -27.69
N GLY A 32 -4.85 -2.51 -27.59
CA GLY A 32 -5.74 -3.30 -28.44
C GLY A 32 -7.21 -3.24 -28.02
N ARG A 33 -8.03 -4.12 -28.59
CA ARG A 33 -9.48 -4.16 -28.33
C ARG A 33 -9.79 -4.44 -26.85
N HIS A 34 -10.71 -3.66 -26.29
CA HIS A 34 -11.18 -3.80 -24.91
C HIS A 34 -10.05 -3.80 -23.86
N PRO A 35 -9.28 -2.70 -23.75
CA PRO A 35 -8.08 -2.64 -22.90
C PRO A 35 -8.36 -2.94 -21.44
N VAL A 36 -9.50 -2.52 -20.88
CA VAL A 36 -9.85 -2.79 -19.48
C VAL A 36 -10.12 -4.28 -19.22
N LYS A 37 -10.83 -4.95 -20.14
CA LYS A 37 -11.05 -6.41 -20.08
C LYS A 37 -9.72 -7.15 -20.16
N HIS A 38 -8.87 -6.72 -21.09
CA HIS A 38 -7.53 -7.28 -21.25
C HIS A 38 -6.69 -7.11 -19.98
N PHE A 39 -6.72 -5.92 -19.37
CA PHE A 39 -6.05 -5.60 -18.12
C PHE A 39 -6.46 -6.55 -16.99
N PHE A 40 -7.76 -6.70 -16.70
CA PHE A 40 -8.22 -7.61 -15.65
C PHE A 40 -7.74 -9.04 -15.89
N ARG A 41 -7.89 -9.55 -17.12
CA ARG A 41 -7.41 -10.90 -17.48
C ARG A 41 -5.91 -11.06 -17.23
N ARG A 42 -5.09 -10.06 -17.56
CA ARG A 42 -3.64 -10.09 -17.33
C ARG A 42 -3.29 -10.01 -15.85
N VAL A 43 -3.89 -9.08 -15.11
CA VAL A 43 -3.65 -8.91 -13.67
C VAL A 43 -4.00 -10.17 -12.89
N PHE A 44 -5.14 -10.79 -13.17
CA PHE A 44 -5.54 -12.03 -12.51
C PHE A 44 -4.66 -13.23 -12.86
N LYS A 45 -4.17 -13.33 -14.11
CA LYS A 45 -3.18 -14.34 -14.51
C LYS A 45 -1.86 -14.16 -13.76
N TRP A 46 -1.37 -12.92 -13.65
CA TRP A 46 -0.18 -12.62 -12.86
C TRP A 46 -0.39 -12.89 -11.37
N ALA A 47 -1.53 -12.49 -10.82
CA ALA A 47 -1.87 -12.79 -9.43
C ALA A 47 -1.88 -14.29 -9.16
N GLN A 48 -2.48 -15.10 -10.05
CA GLN A 48 -2.44 -16.55 -9.92
C GLN A 48 -1.01 -17.07 -9.96
N LYS A 49 -0.21 -16.69 -10.96
CA LYS A 49 1.18 -17.13 -11.12
C LYS A 49 2.01 -16.81 -9.87
N LEU A 50 2.04 -15.55 -9.45
CA LEU A 50 2.85 -15.10 -8.32
C LEU A 50 2.37 -15.70 -6.99
N LEU A 51 1.07 -15.82 -6.77
CA LEU A 51 0.55 -16.41 -5.53
C LEU A 51 0.78 -17.92 -5.48
N CYS A 52 0.75 -18.62 -6.62
CA CYS A 52 1.17 -20.02 -6.70
C CYS A 52 2.66 -20.17 -6.39
N GLU A 53 3.51 -19.32 -6.97
CA GLU A 53 4.96 -19.30 -6.70
C GLU A 53 5.23 -19.07 -5.21
N ILE A 54 4.69 -18.00 -4.62
CA ILE A 54 4.85 -17.68 -3.18
C ILE A 54 4.38 -18.84 -2.29
N ARG A 55 3.28 -19.52 -2.64
CA ARG A 55 2.79 -20.66 -1.84
C ARG A 55 3.62 -21.92 -2.03
N SER A 56 4.19 -22.13 -3.21
CA SER A 56 5.05 -23.27 -3.49
C SER A 56 6.40 -23.18 -2.78
N THR A 57 6.84 -21.96 -2.43
CA THR A 57 8.04 -21.74 -1.65
C THR A 57 7.81 -22.14 -0.20
N ASN A 58 8.47 -23.22 0.22
CA ASN A 58 8.47 -23.68 1.60
C ASN A 58 9.88 -24.13 1.98
N ASN A 59 10.81 -23.17 2.00
CA ASN A 59 12.19 -23.45 2.34
C ASN A 59 12.28 -23.84 3.82
N VAL A 60 12.83 -25.01 4.07
CA VAL A 60 12.93 -25.59 5.41
C VAL A 60 13.84 -24.72 6.28
N LEU A 61 13.40 -24.48 7.52
CA LEU A 61 14.21 -23.81 8.53
C LEU A 61 15.47 -24.62 8.85
N THR A 62 16.63 -24.03 8.63
CA THR A 62 17.94 -24.58 9.00
C THR A 62 18.63 -23.63 9.98
N PRO A 63 18.25 -23.66 11.29
CA PRO A 63 18.69 -22.65 12.23
C PRO A 63 20.16 -22.89 12.61
N THR A 64 20.94 -21.81 12.61
CA THR A 64 22.36 -21.85 13.03
C THR A 64 22.48 -22.19 14.52
N PRO A 65 23.66 -22.63 15.01
CA PRO A 65 23.85 -22.88 16.44
C PRO A 65 23.52 -21.67 17.32
N GLU A 66 23.83 -20.46 16.84
CA GLU A 66 23.51 -19.21 17.53
C GLU A 66 22.00 -18.95 17.60
N GLU A 67 21.27 -19.19 16.49
CA GLU A 67 19.82 -19.02 16.43
C GLU A 67 19.08 -20.05 17.31
N ARG A 68 19.57 -21.28 17.37
CA ARG A 68 19.05 -22.31 18.29
C ARG A 68 19.21 -21.88 19.74
N LYS A 69 20.41 -21.42 20.11
CA LYS A 69 20.68 -20.90 21.46
C LYS A 69 19.79 -19.70 21.79
N ALA A 70 19.62 -18.77 20.85
CA ALA A 70 18.72 -17.63 21.02
C ALA A 70 17.25 -18.07 21.20
N HIS A 71 16.81 -19.11 20.48
CA HIS A 71 15.47 -19.67 20.63
C HIS A 71 15.27 -20.36 21.98
N GLU A 72 16.24 -21.15 22.43
CA GLU A 72 16.24 -21.82 23.73
C GLU A 72 16.16 -20.82 24.88
N GLN A 73 16.99 -19.78 24.84
CA GLN A 73 17.06 -18.71 25.84
C GLN A 73 15.83 -17.78 25.83
N ALA A 74 15.03 -17.77 24.76
CA ALA A 74 13.83 -16.96 24.70
C ALA A 74 12.77 -17.45 25.70
N THR A 75 12.46 -16.59 26.67
CA THR A 75 11.46 -16.85 27.73
C THR A 75 10.08 -16.26 27.40
N HIS A 76 10.00 -15.31 26.47
CA HIS A 76 8.76 -14.61 26.11
C HIS A 76 8.56 -14.57 24.59
N CYS A 77 7.30 -14.58 24.16
CA CYS A 77 6.94 -14.40 22.76
C CYS A 77 7.37 -13.02 22.25
N LYS A 78 8.17 -12.96 21.18
CA LYS A 78 8.67 -11.70 20.62
C LYS A 78 7.54 -10.73 20.23
N HIS A 79 6.39 -11.26 19.82
CA HIS A 79 5.22 -10.48 19.38
C HIS A 79 4.31 -10.06 20.54
N CYS A 80 3.63 -10.99 21.21
CA CYS A 80 2.64 -10.64 22.24
C CYS A 80 3.23 -10.45 23.65
N LYS A 81 4.55 -10.60 23.82
CA LYS A 81 5.29 -10.43 25.08
C LYS A 81 4.87 -11.37 26.23
N ARG A 82 3.93 -12.29 26.03
CA ARG A 82 3.57 -13.31 27.02
C ARG A 82 4.70 -14.31 27.23
N GLN A 83 4.90 -14.72 28.47
CA GLN A 83 5.88 -15.73 28.85
C GLN A 83 5.50 -17.10 28.26
N PHE A 84 6.48 -17.86 27.80
CA PHE A 84 6.27 -19.24 27.36
C PHE A 84 6.04 -20.14 28.57
N THR A 85 5.16 -21.13 28.41
CA THR A 85 4.99 -22.15 29.44
C THR A 85 6.20 -23.08 29.41
N ILE A 86 6.95 -23.12 30.51
CA ILE A 86 8.01 -24.09 30.70
C ILE A 86 7.32 -25.43 30.97
N PRO A 87 7.59 -26.50 30.20
CA PRO A 87 7.10 -27.83 30.54
C PRO A 87 7.60 -28.16 31.95
N LYS A 88 6.71 -28.45 32.90
CA LYS A 88 7.14 -29.10 34.15
C LYS A 88 7.71 -30.46 33.76
N ASP A 89 8.77 -30.92 34.43
CA ASP A 89 9.49 -32.16 34.13
C ASP A 89 8.62 -33.43 34.13
N SER A 90 7.34 -33.34 34.51
CA SER A 90 6.33 -34.40 34.45
C SER A 90 5.41 -34.36 33.21
N VAL A 91 5.59 -33.44 32.25
CA VAL A 91 4.71 -33.29 31.06
C VAL A 91 5.40 -33.79 29.77
N GLN A 92 6.54 -34.48 29.88
CA GLN A 92 7.17 -35.11 28.70
C GLN A 92 6.27 -36.24 28.14
N GLU A 93 5.51 -36.92 28.98
CA GLU A 93 4.59 -38.00 28.56
C GLU A 93 3.24 -37.50 28.00
N GLY A 94 2.84 -36.26 28.34
CA GLY A 94 1.56 -35.68 27.89
C GLY A 94 1.60 -35.03 26.50
N PHE A 95 2.77 -34.61 26.02
CA PHE A 95 2.91 -34.02 24.68
C PHE A 95 2.96 -35.07 23.57
N ASP A 96 3.39 -36.30 23.87
CA ASP A 96 3.33 -37.42 22.92
C ASP A 96 1.88 -37.93 22.69
N ALA A 97 0.97 -37.68 23.64
CA ALA A 97 -0.44 -38.08 23.56
C ALA A 97 -1.34 -37.14 22.73
N LEU A 98 -0.81 -35.99 22.24
CA LEU A 98 -1.53 -35.08 21.33
C LEU A 98 -1.10 -35.26 19.86
N ARG A 99 -0.52 -36.41 19.52
CA ARG A 99 -0.50 -36.88 18.13
C ARG A 99 -1.92 -37.26 17.76
N PHE A 100 -2.58 -36.40 16.98
CA PHE A 100 -3.77 -36.80 16.23
C PHE A 100 -3.42 -38.05 15.40
N ASP A 101 -4.27 -39.08 15.47
CA ASP A 101 -4.12 -40.25 14.64
C ASP A 101 -4.08 -39.85 13.15
N LEU A 102 -3.13 -40.44 12.44
CA LEU A 102 -2.71 -40.13 11.07
C LEU A 102 -3.81 -40.28 9.99
N ASN A 103 -5.05 -40.59 10.36
CA ASN A 103 -6.16 -40.84 9.42
C ASN A 103 -7.39 -39.94 9.59
N GLY A 104 -7.43 -38.99 10.53
CA GLY A 104 -8.50 -37.97 10.54
C GLY A 104 -9.93 -38.51 10.63
N THR A 105 -10.15 -39.64 11.31
CA THR A 105 -11.49 -40.15 11.59
C THR A 105 -11.97 -39.63 12.95
N LEU A 106 -13.14 -39.00 12.97
CA LEU A 106 -13.94 -38.87 14.19
C LEU A 106 -14.25 -40.30 14.68
N LEU A 107 -13.80 -40.67 15.87
CA LEU A 107 -14.32 -41.86 16.53
C LEU A 107 -15.78 -41.59 16.88
N ASN A 108 -16.66 -42.37 16.26
CA ASN A 108 -18.09 -42.36 16.49
C ASN A 108 -18.42 -42.71 17.94
N ASP A 109 -19.51 -42.10 18.39
CA ASP A 109 -20.26 -42.43 19.59
C ASP A 109 -20.50 -43.93 19.75
N SER A 110 -20.05 -44.48 20.87
CA SER A 110 -20.74 -45.55 21.60
C SER A 110 -20.12 -45.65 22.99
N ASP A 111 -20.76 -45.02 23.97
CA ASP A 111 -21.43 -45.74 25.05
C ASP A 111 -21.98 -44.73 26.07
N GLU A 112 -23.30 -44.80 26.23
CA GLU A 112 -24.04 -44.15 27.31
C GLU A 112 -23.49 -44.62 28.66
N THR A 113 -23.03 -43.71 29.50
CA THR A 113 -23.41 -43.66 30.93
C THR A 113 -22.82 -42.43 31.63
N ASP A 114 -23.67 -41.86 32.48
CA ASP A 114 -23.40 -40.89 33.55
C ASP A 114 -23.20 -39.41 33.18
N TYR A 115 -24.36 -38.81 32.89
CA TYR A 115 -24.70 -37.45 33.30
C TYR A 115 -24.57 -37.32 34.84
N GLU A 116 -23.57 -36.59 35.32
CA GLU A 116 -23.66 -35.57 36.39
C GLU A 116 -22.25 -35.12 36.83
N GLU A 117 -21.54 -34.35 36.00
CA GLU A 117 -20.45 -33.48 36.49
C GLU A 117 -20.19 -32.28 35.55
N GLU A 118 -21.23 -31.81 34.85
CA GLU A 118 -21.14 -30.73 33.85
C GLU A 118 -21.22 -29.32 34.46
N LEU A 119 -20.72 -29.15 35.69
CA LEU A 119 -20.79 -27.89 36.43
C LEU A 119 -19.47 -27.45 37.08
N THR A 120 -18.31 -27.81 36.54
CA THR A 120 -17.05 -27.17 37.00
C THR A 120 -15.87 -27.07 36.01
N ILE A 121 -16.10 -26.97 34.70
CA ILE A 121 -15.00 -26.60 33.77
C ILE A 121 -15.43 -25.52 32.77
N LYS A 122 -15.81 -24.35 33.30
CA LYS A 122 -15.47 -23.08 32.63
C LYS A 122 -14.03 -22.70 33.00
N LYS A 123 -13.05 -23.59 32.74
CA LYS A 123 -11.64 -23.16 32.73
C LYS A 123 -11.52 -22.18 31.58
N SER A 124 -11.17 -20.95 31.94
CA SER A 124 -11.10 -19.84 31.01
C SER A 124 -10.17 -20.20 29.85
N LYS A 125 -10.45 -19.73 28.63
CA LYS A 125 -9.49 -19.76 27.50
C LYS A 125 -8.13 -19.09 27.82
N ARG A 126 -7.92 -18.56 29.04
CA ARG A 126 -6.70 -17.88 29.48
C ARG A 126 -5.65 -18.84 30.05
N ASP A 127 -6.00 -20.08 30.40
CA ASP A 127 -5.09 -21.02 31.09
C ASP A 127 -4.41 -22.06 30.15
N ALA A 128 -4.56 -21.92 28.83
CA ALA A 128 -3.91 -22.82 27.87
C ALA A 128 -2.38 -22.59 27.83
N PRO A 129 -1.56 -23.65 27.71
CA PRO A 129 -0.11 -23.53 27.67
C PRO A 129 0.34 -22.70 26.46
N ILE A 130 1.26 -21.76 26.69
CA ILE A 130 1.82 -20.89 25.66
C ILE A 130 3.01 -21.61 25.02
N ILE A 131 2.70 -22.38 23.98
CA ILE A 131 3.67 -23.20 23.24
C ILE A 131 4.63 -22.31 22.45
N LYS A 132 5.94 -22.48 22.67
CA LYS A 132 7.02 -21.80 21.96
C LYS A 132 7.25 -22.46 20.59
N THR A 133 7.40 -21.64 19.54
CA THR A 133 7.56 -22.10 18.15
C THR A 133 8.64 -21.28 17.43
N TYR A 134 9.33 -21.90 16.48
CA TYR A 134 10.25 -21.22 15.58
C TYR A 134 9.46 -20.49 14.48
N HIS A 135 9.53 -19.16 14.48
CA HIS A 135 9.06 -18.36 13.34
C HIS A 135 10.22 -18.11 12.39
N HIS A 136 10.01 -18.41 11.11
CA HIS A 136 11.01 -18.28 10.06
C HIS A 136 10.37 -17.72 8.79
N ASN A 137 11.22 -17.20 7.91
CA ASN A 137 10.80 -16.73 6.60
C ASN A 137 10.79 -17.93 5.63
N HIS A 138 9.62 -18.28 5.08
CA HIS A 138 9.47 -19.46 4.21
C HIS A 138 10.13 -19.28 2.83
N ASP A 139 10.47 -18.05 2.42
CA ASP A 139 11.17 -17.76 1.17
C ASP A 139 12.69 -17.95 1.31
N SER A 140 13.26 -17.68 2.48
CA SER A 140 14.71 -17.77 2.71
C SER A 140 15.14 -18.93 3.61
N GLY A 141 14.20 -19.57 4.32
CA GLY A 141 14.47 -20.54 5.37
C GLY A 141 15.08 -19.93 6.64
N LYS A 142 15.32 -18.61 6.68
CA LYS A 142 16.02 -17.97 7.80
C LYS A 142 15.13 -17.83 9.03
N PHE A 143 15.70 -18.09 10.20
CA PHE A 143 15.06 -17.82 11.48
C PHE A 143 14.77 -16.32 11.65
N VAL A 144 13.58 -15.99 12.18
CA VAL A 144 13.15 -14.60 12.40
C VAL A 144 12.96 -14.32 13.88
N ALA A 145 12.27 -15.21 14.59
CA ALA A 145 11.91 -14.99 15.99
C ALA A 145 11.38 -16.25 16.69
N SER A 146 11.43 -16.24 18.02
CA SER A 146 10.64 -17.14 18.87
C SER A 146 9.26 -16.54 19.13
N LEU A 147 8.22 -17.21 18.64
CA LEU A 147 6.82 -16.79 18.82
C LEU A 147 6.02 -17.86 19.53
N CYS A 148 4.92 -17.46 20.17
CA CYS A 148 3.94 -18.44 20.63
C CYS A 148 3.13 -18.95 19.44
N GLN A 149 2.68 -20.20 19.50
CA GLN A 149 1.95 -20.85 18.40
C GLN A 149 0.77 -19.99 17.91
N SER A 150 -0.01 -19.41 18.83
CA SER A 150 -1.14 -18.54 18.47
C SER A 150 -0.73 -17.28 17.71
N CYS A 151 0.44 -16.69 17.99
CA CYS A 151 0.95 -15.55 17.23
C CYS A 151 1.52 -16.01 15.89
N ASN A 152 2.25 -17.13 15.87
CA ASN A 152 2.84 -17.67 14.65
C ASN A 152 1.76 -18.01 13.61
N LEU A 153 0.67 -18.68 14.02
CA LEU A 153 -0.44 -19.05 13.14
C LEU A 153 -1.26 -17.84 12.62
N LYS A 154 -1.17 -16.68 13.28
CA LYS A 154 -1.80 -15.44 12.80
C LYS A 154 -1.01 -14.80 11.68
N ILE A 155 0.30 -15.05 11.60
CA ILE A 155 1.16 -14.54 10.52
C ILE A 155 0.84 -15.36 9.28
N ASN A 156 0.03 -14.78 8.39
CA ASN A 156 -0.34 -15.40 7.13
C ASN A 156 -0.02 -14.46 5.97
N TYR A 157 0.47 -15.04 4.89
CA TYR A 157 0.54 -14.34 3.61
C TYR A 157 -0.86 -13.92 3.18
N ARG A 158 -0.95 -12.73 2.59
CA ARG A 158 -2.17 -12.34 1.88
C ARG A 158 -2.30 -13.20 0.63
N ASN A 159 -3.46 -13.78 0.42
CA ASN A 159 -3.75 -14.57 -0.79
C ASN A 159 -4.14 -13.65 -1.96
N GLN A 160 -3.55 -12.47 -2.04
CA GLN A 160 -3.98 -11.40 -2.93
C GLN A 160 -2.82 -10.57 -3.45
N LEU A 161 -2.84 -10.27 -4.74
CA LEU A 161 -1.91 -9.33 -5.35
C LEU A 161 -2.40 -7.89 -5.10
N THR A 162 -1.51 -7.00 -4.65
CA THR A 162 -1.85 -5.58 -4.47
C THR A 162 -1.40 -4.78 -5.70
N CYS A 163 -2.38 -4.25 -6.43
CA CYS A 163 -2.21 -3.30 -7.53
C CYS A 163 -2.28 -1.87 -6.98
N VAL A 164 -1.33 -1.04 -7.40
CA VAL A 164 -1.20 0.34 -6.94
C VAL A 164 -1.42 1.27 -8.11
N ALA A 165 -2.31 2.24 -7.94
CA ALA A 165 -2.54 3.32 -8.90
C ALA A 165 -2.41 4.68 -8.18
N HIS A 166 -2.39 5.79 -8.91
CA HIS A 166 -2.18 7.14 -8.34
C HIS A 166 -3.32 8.07 -8.76
N CYS A 167 -4.49 7.90 -8.14
CA CYS A 167 -5.76 8.29 -8.73
C CYS A 167 -6.43 9.52 -8.10
N ARG A 168 -5.79 10.13 -7.08
CA ARG A 168 -6.39 11.17 -6.21
C ARG A 168 -7.80 10.78 -5.74
N SER A 169 -8.01 9.48 -5.52
CA SER A 169 -9.26 8.82 -5.13
C SER A 169 -10.47 9.03 -6.06
N LYS A 170 -10.29 9.51 -7.30
CA LYS A 170 -11.40 9.85 -8.21
C LYS A 170 -11.30 9.21 -9.59
N PHE A 171 -10.12 9.06 -10.19
CA PHE A 171 -10.05 8.84 -11.65
C PHE A 171 -10.13 7.35 -12.08
N ASP A 172 -9.25 6.47 -11.61
CA ASP A 172 -9.19 5.12 -12.24
C ASP A 172 -10.17 4.10 -11.64
N PHE A 173 -10.51 4.22 -10.36
CA PHE A 173 -11.24 3.16 -9.64
C PHE A 173 -12.71 3.03 -10.05
N HIS A 174 -13.38 4.14 -10.36
CA HIS A 174 -14.76 4.08 -10.87
C HIS A 174 -14.79 3.51 -12.30
N LEU A 175 -13.78 3.81 -13.13
CA LEU A 175 -13.63 3.23 -14.47
C LEU A 175 -13.37 1.72 -14.41
N LEU A 176 -12.54 1.27 -13.46
CA LEU A 176 -12.33 -0.16 -13.22
C LEU A 176 -13.64 -0.87 -12.86
N LEU A 177 -14.38 -0.35 -11.88
CA LEU A 177 -15.66 -0.96 -11.45
C LEU A 177 -16.71 -0.96 -12.56
N LYS A 178 -16.83 0.14 -13.31
CA LYS A 178 -17.79 0.26 -14.42
C LYS A 178 -17.56 -0.78 -15.52
N ASN A 179 -16.29 -1.11 -15.77
CA ASN A 179 -15.88 -2.02 -16.83
C ASN A 179 -15.63 -3.45 -16.33
N LEU A 180 -16.01 -3.78 -15.09
CA LEU A 180 -16.01 -5.15 -14.62
C LEU A 180 -17.12 -5.95 -15.31
N GLU A 181 -16.73 -7.03 -15.98
CA GLU A 181 -17.71 -7.92 -16.61
C GLU A 181 -18.44 -8.73 -15.54
N THR A 182 -19.75 -8.52 -15.42
CA THR A 182 -20.63 -9.27 -14.52
C THR A 182 -20.69 -10.76 -14.85
N SER A 183 -20.33 -11.16 -16.06
CA SER A 183 -20.19 -12.57 -16.46
C SER A 183 -18.92 -13.22 -15.89
N ALA A 184 -17.85 -12.46 -15.70
CA ALA A 184 -16.55 -12.93 -15.22
C ALA A 184 -16.39 -12.81 -13.70
N PHE A 185 -17.17 -11.94 -13.05
CA PHE A 185 -17.10 -11.67 -11.61
C PHE A 185 -18.49 -11.70 -10.98
N ASP A 186 -18.59 -12.37 -9.84
CA ASP A 186 -19.78 -12.31 -8.99
C ASP A 186 -19.63 -11.14 -8.00
N ALA A 187 -20.68 -10.34 -7.84
CA ALA A 187 -20.72 -9.21 -6.91
C ALA A 187 -20.39 -9.63 -5.47
N SER A 188 -20.72 -10.87 -5.07
CA SER A 188 -20.37 -11.42 -3.75
C SER A 188 -18.84 -11.51 -3.51
N ASN A 189 -18.04 -11.50 -4.59
CA ASN A 189 -16.59 -11.59 -4.56
C ASN A 189 -15.90 -10.22 -4.62
N ILE A 190 -16.67 -9.12 -4.56
CA ILE A 190 -16.16 -7.76 -4.60
C ILE A 190 -16.36 -7.10 -3.23
N SER A 191 -15.28 -6.56 -2.67
CA SER A 191 -15.29 -5.79 -1.43
C SER A 191 -14.72 -4.40 -1.70
N VAL A 192 -15.43 -3.35 -1.27
CA VAL A 192 -15.06 -1.97 -1.57
C VAL A 192 -15.07 -1.15 -0.29
N ILE A 193 -14.01 -0.36 -0.09
CA ILE A 193 -13.97 0.69 0.92
C ILE A 193 -14.24 2.01 0.21
N ALA A 194 -15.48 2.47 0.26
CA ALA A 194 -15.92 3.69 -0.40
C ALA A 194 -15.89 4.90 0.56
N LYS A 195 -15.40 6.05 0.08
CA LYS A 195 -15.60 7.36 0.71
C LYS A 195 -16.90 8.02 0.24
N SER A 196 -17.27 7.78 -1.02
CA SER A 196 -18.51 8.26 -1.66
C SER A 196 -18.89 7.29 -2.80
N LYS A 197 -19.96 7.59 -3.55
CA LYS A 197 -20.37 6.79 -4.71
C LYS A 197 -19.37 6.80 -5.87
N GLU A 198 -18.46 7.76 -5.90
CA GLU A 198 -17.47 7.94 -6.98
C GLU A 198 -16.03 7.83 -6.50
N THR A 199 -15.81 7.84 -5.18
CA THR A 199 -14.47 7.83 -4.59
C THR A 199 -14.25 6.60 -3.73
N PHE A 200 -13.26 5.79 -4.11
CA PHE A 200 -12.94 4.52 -3.48
C PHE A 200 -11.52 4.55 -2.92
N VAL A 201 -11.35 4.07 -1.70
CA VAL A 201 -10.05 3.93 -1.02
C VAL A 201 -9.39 2.62 -1.42
N GLN A 202 -10.19 1.56 -1.54
CA GLN A 202 -9.75 0.23 -1.89
C GLN A 202 -10.86 -0.49 -2.63
N ILE A 203 -10.47 -1.29 -3.63
CA ILE A 203 -11.32 -2.31 -4.24
C ILE A 203 -10.61 -3.64 -4.14
N GLU A 204 -11.28 -4.67 -3.65
CA GLU A 204 -10.80 -6.05 -3.62
C GLU A 204 -11.74 -6.92 -4.45
N ILE A 205 -11.17 -7.72 -5.34
CA ILE A 205 -11.91 -8.56 -6.27
C ILE A 205 -11.32 -9.96 -6.22
N LYS A 206 -12.16 -10.96 -5.98
CA LYS A 206 -11.79 -12.37 -6.07
C LYS A 206 -12.30 -12.96 -7.39
N SER A 207 -11.44 -13.75 -8.04
CA SER A 207 -11.80 -14.43 -9.28
C SER A 207 -12.87 -15.49 -9.02
N LYS A 208 -13.75 -15.68 -10.02
CA LYS A 208 -14.74 -16.76 -10.02
C LYS A 208 -14.10 -18.12 -10.31
N ASP A 209 -13.19 -18.14 -11.29
CA ASP A 209 -12.70 -19.38 -11.91
C ASP A 209 -11.22 -19.64 -11.64
N LEU A 210 -10.47 -18.67 -11.09
CA LEU A 210 -9.06 -18.83 -10.78
C LEU A 210 -8.84 -19.13 -9.29
N TYR A 211 -8.08 -20.19 -9.07
CA TYR A 211 -7.80 -20.73 -7.76
C TYR A 211 -6.29 -20.93 -7.56
N ILE A 212 -5.89 -20.90 -6.30
CA ILE A 212 -4.54 -21.19 -5.83
C ILE A 212 -4.62 -22.49 -5.02
N PRO A 213 -3.75 -23.48 -5.30
CA PRO A 213 -3.74 -24.72 -4.54
C PRO A 213 -3.41 -24.46 -3.07
N ILE A 214 -4.12 -25.16 -2.18
CA ILE A 214 -3.63 -25.32 -0.80
C ILE A 214 -2.65 -26.48 -0.81
N LEU A 215 -1.39 -26.21 -0.48
CA LEU A 215 -0.48 -27.27 -0.09
C LEU A 215 -0.95 -27.82 1.25
N ASN A 216 -1.50 -29.03 1.23
CA ASN A 216 -1.67 -29.79 2.46
C ASN A 216 -0.29 -30.29 2.84
N ASN A 217 0.26 -29.79 3.95
CA ASN A 217 1.43 -30.38 4.58
C ASN A 217 1.01 -31.75 5.14
N GLN A 218 1.03 -32.79 4.31
CA GLN A 218 1.12 -34.14 4.83
C GLN A 218 2.56 -34.30 5.30
N TYR A 219 2.76 -34.25 6.61
CA TYR A 219 4.01 -34.67 7.23
C TYR A 219 4.19 -36.17 6.97
N GLY A 220 4.95 -36.49 5.93
CA GLY A 220 5.21 -37.87 5.51
C GLY A 220 5.73 -37.85 4.08
N ASN A 221 6.80 -38.60 3.83
CA ASN A 221 7.53 -38.63 2.56
C ASN A 221 6.63 -39.00 1.37
N GLN A 222 5.97 -38.01 0.75
CA GLN A 222 5.57 -37.92 -0.65
C GLN A 222 4.69 -36.68 -0.82
N GLN A 223 5.20 -35.65 -1.50
CA GLN A 223 4.39 -34.51 -1.94
C GLN A 223 3.41 -34.98 -3.01
N GLN A 224 2.26 -35.52 -2.61
CA GLN A 224 1.15 -35.76 -3.55
C GLN A 224 0.27 -34.53 -3.62
N PHE A 225 0.27 -33.88 -4.79
CA PHE A 225 -0.70 -32.86 -5.18
C PHE A 225 -2.08 -33.51 -5.29
N SER A 226 -2.83 -33.60 -4.19
CA SER A 226 -4.23 -34.00 -4.28
C SER A 226 -5.03 -32.85 -4.92
N LYS A 227 -5.54 -33.06 -6.14
CA LYS A 227 -6.51 -32.20 -6.83
C LYS A 227 -7.89 -32.27 -6.15
N SER A 228 -7.96 -32.05 -4.83
CA SER A 228 -9.23 -31.94 -4.12
C SER A 228 -9.71 -30.49 -4.18
N TYR A 229 -10.78 -30.25 -4.96
CA TYR A 229 -11.35 -28.92 -5.21
C TYR A 229 -11.93 -28.25 -3.94
N SER A 230 -12.11 -28.98 -2.85
CA SER A 230 -12.68 -28.48 -1.59
C SER A 230 -11.74 -27.60 -0.76
N GLY A 231 -10.43 -27.57 -1.07
CA GLY A 231 -9.45 -26.74 -0.36
C GLY A 231 -9.06 -25.44 -1.06
N ASN A 232 -9.31 -25.28 -2.35
CA ASN A 232 -8.67 -24.22 -3.13
C ASN A 232 -9.13 -22.79 -2.75
N ARG A 233 -8.17 -21.85 -2.59
CA ARG A 233 -8.49 -20.42 -2.34
C ARG A 233 -8.63 -19.67 -3.65
N LYS A 234 -9.68 -18.87 -3.80
CA LYS A 234 -9.86 -17.97 -4.94
C LYS A 234 -8.70 -16.97 -5.03
N VAL A 235 -8.18 -16.75 -6.24
CA VAL A 235 -7.20 -15.70 -6.52
C VAL A 235 -7.85 -14.35 -6.26
N GLY A 236 -7.24 -13.51 -5.41
CA GLY A 236 -7.70 -12.15 -5.18
C GLY A 236 -6.75 -11.09 -5.71
N VAL A 237 -7.30 -9.97 -6.11
CA VAL A 237 -6.58 -8.75 -6.50
C VAL A 237 -7.14 -7.60 -5.69
N ARG A 238 -6.25 -6.77 -5.17
CA ARG A 238 -6.59 -5.60 -4.36
C ARG A 238 -6.01 -4.36 -5.02
N PHE A 239 -6.85 -3.40 -5.34
CA PHE A 239 -6.47 -2.09 -5.85
C PHE A 239 -6.41 -1.08 -4.71
N ILE A 240 -5.29 -0.38 -4.59
CA ILE A 240 -5.08 0.71 -3.64
C ILE A 240 -4.56 1.97 -4.33
N ASP A 241 -5.00 3.11 -3.83
CA ASP A 241 -4.58 4.41 -4.35
C ASP A 241 -3.40 4.93 -3.54
N SER A 242 -2.23 5.00 -4.18
CA SER A 242 -0.99 5.52 -3.60
C SER A 242 -1.11 6.97 -3.14
N PHE A 243 -2.04 7.76 -3.70
CA PHE A 243 -2.26 9.14 -3.28
C PHE A 243 -2.78 9.24 -1.83
N ASN A 244 -3.43 8.19 -1.32
CA ASN A 244 -3.82 8.12 0.09
C ASN A 244 -2.60 7.94 1.03
N PHE A 245 -1.42 7.66 0.49
CA PHE A 245 -0.15 7.58 1.22
C PHE A 245 0.78 8.74 0.88
N LEU A 246 0.84 9.12 -0.39
CA LEU A 246 1.77 10.09 -0.97
C LEU A 246 0.93 11.17 -1.69
N PRO A 247 0.40 12.18 -0.97
CA PRO A 247 -0.58 13.14 -1.48
C PRO A 247 0.07 14.28 -2.30
N GLU A 248 1.03 13.95 -3.15
CA GLU A 248 1.78 14.86 -4.02
C GLU A 248 1.64 14.43 -5.49
N SER A 249 2.03 15.29 -6.43
CA SER A 249 2.01 14.89 -7.84
C SER A 249 3.12 13.87 -8.14
N LEU A 250 2.94 13.04 -9.17
CA LEU A 250 4.00 12.13 -9.61
C LEU A 250 5.29 12.89 -10.03
N ALA A 251 5.17 14.12 -10.52
CA ALA A 251 6.32 14.97 -10.85
C ALA A 251 7.14 15.29 -9.58
N ASP A 252 6.48 15.81 -8.54
CA ASP A 252 7.12 16.15 -7.26
C ASP A 252 7.74 14.92 -6.59
N LEU A 253 6.99 13.81 -6.57
CA LEU A 253 7.44 12.54 -6.01
C LEU A 253 8.69 12.01 -6.72
N THR A 254 8.78 12.20 -8.03
CA THR A 254 9.92 11.76 -8.83
C THR A 254 11.12 12.69 -8.61
N GLU A 255 10.89 14.01 -8.51
CA GLU A 255 11.95 14.97 -8.20
C GLU A 255 12.56 14.71 -6.81
N SER A 256 11.73 14.39 -5.82
CA SER A 256 12.19 13.94 -4.49
C SER A 256 13.11 12.74 -4.59
N LEU A 257 12.74 11.71 -5.37
CA LEU A 257 13.59 10.54 -5.57
C LEU A 257 14.94 10.87 -6.23
N LYS A 258 14.95 11.81 -7.18
CA LYS A 258 16.21 12.27 -7.81
C LYS A 258 17.12 12.91 -6.77
N LYS A 259 16.58 13.78 -5.91
CA LYS A 259 17.32 14.41 -4.81
C LYS A 259 17.85 13.37 -3.81
N GLU A 260 17.07 12.32 -3.55
CA GLU A 260 17.47 11.17 -2.72
C GLU A 260 18.55 10.26 -3.37
N LYS A 261 18.88 10.45 -4.66
CA LYS A 261 19.81 9.61 -5.44
C LYS A 261 19.49 8.11 -5.35
N SER A 262 18.21 7.78 -5.44
CA SER A 262 17.74 6.41 -5.26
C SER A 262 18.33 5.46 -6.33
N PRO A 263 18.89 4.28 -5.94
CA PRO A 263 19.37 3.29 -6.89
C PRO A 263 18.24 2.63 -7.71
N LEU A 264 16.98 2.85 -7.31
CA LEU A 264 15.81 2.29 -8.00
C LEU A 264 15.62 2.84 -9.42
N PHE A 265 16.27 3.96 -9.79
CA PHE A 265 16.25 4.46 -11.16
C PHE A 265 16.90 3.51 -12.17
N GLU A 266 17.76 2.59 -11.74
CA GLU A 266 18.30 1.53 -12.61
C GLU A 266 17.18 0.60 -13.15
N ILE A 267 16.08 0.47 -12.41
CA ILE A 267 14.90 -0.29 -12.85
C ILE A 267 14.23 0.42 -14.01
N VAL A 268 14.16 1.76 -14.00
CA VAL A 268 13.62 2.53 -15.13
C VAL A 268 14.47 2.26 -16.37
N LYS A 269 15.80 2.30 -16.25
CA LYS A 269 16.70 1.94 -17.36
C LYS A 269 16.43 0.52 -17.87
N THR A 270 16.22 -0.45 -16.99
CA THR A 270 15.93 -1.83 -17.37
C THR A 270 14.58 -1.96 -18.09
N VAL A 271 13.55 -1.25 -17.62
CA VAL A 271 12.23 -1.21 -18.27
C VAL A 271 12.33 -0.61 -19.67
N LEU A 272 13.02 0.53 -19.82
CA LEU A 272 13.21 1.19 -21.12
C LEU A 272 13.96 0.29 -22.11
N ASN A 273 15.05 -0.34 -21.65
CA ASN A 273 15.86 -1.29 -22.42
C ASN A 273 15.06 -2.48 -22.94
N ASN A 274 14.24 -3.09 -22.09
CA ASN A 274 13.62 -4.37 -22.41
C ASN A 274 12.30 -4.23 -23.18
N TYR A 275 11.66 -3.05 -23.15
CA TYR A 275 10.26 -2.92 -23.58
C TYR A 275 9.97 -1.76 -24.54
N ILE A 276 10.91 -0.82 -24.70
CA ILE A 276 10.73 0.36 -25.53
C ILE A 276 11.78 0.41 -26.64
N CYS A 277 13.05 0.23 -26.28
CA CYS A 277 14.15 0.18 -27.25
C CYS A 277 14.34 -1.23 -27.81
N GLU A 278 14.85 -1.32 -29.05
CA GLU A 278 15.43 -2.58 -29.53
C GLU A 278 16.67 -2.92 -28.68
N PRO A 279 16.92 -4.21 -28.37
CA PRO A 279 18.13 -4.62 -27.66
C PRO A 279 19.38 -4.05 -28.36
N ASN A 280 20.22 -3.33 -27.62
CA ASN A 280 21.43 -2.60 -28.06
C ASN A 280 21.28 -1.11 -28.47
N GLN A 281 20.08 -0.54 -28.58
CA GLN A 281 19.93 0.89 -28.90
C GLN A 281 20.36 1.83 -27.76
N LEU A 282 20.24 1.38 -26.50
CA LEU A 282 20.65 2.14 -25.32
C LEU A 282 22.15 2.05 -24.99
N ASN A 283 22.90 1.12 -25.61
CA ASN A 283 24.36 1.03 -25.42
C ASN A 283 25.12 2.26 -25.98
N GLY A 284 24.45 3.10 -26.79
CA GLY A 284 24.97 4.37 -27.30
C GLY A 284 24.25 5.62 -26.76
N ILE A 285 23.27 5.47 -25.87
CA ILE A 285 22.53 6.59 -25.27
C ILE A 285 23.31 7.08 -24.04
N SER A 286 23.73 8.34 -24.05
CA SER A 286 24.48 8.93 -22.93
C SER A 286 23.65 8.89 -21.63
N ASN A 287 24.32 8.84 -20.47
CA ASN A 287 23.64 8.93 -19.17
C ASN A 287 22.73 10.18 -19.08
N ASP A 288 23.16 11.30 -19.65
CA ASP A 288 22.38 12.55 -19.71
C ASP A 288 21.04 12.40 -20.44
N SER A 289 20.96 11.49 -21.41
CA SER A 289 19.74 11.23 -22.17
C SER A 289 18.74 10.37 -21.39
N ILE A 290 19.24 9.50 -20.51
CA ILE A 290 18.40 8.72 -19.58
C ILE A 290 17.83 9.63 -18.48
N ASP A 291 18.61 10.62 -18.01
CA ASP A 291 18.18 11.57 -16.98
C ASP A 291 16.95 12.39 -17.40
N LEU A 292 16.76 12.60 -18.71
CA LEU A 292 15.55 13.21 -19.29
C LEU A 292 14.28 12.39 -19.01
N LEU A 293 14.41 11.06 -18.96
CA LEU A 293 13.31 10.14 -18.67
C LEU A 293 13.15 9.87 -17.17
N LEU A 294 14.10 10.25 -16.34
CA LEU A 294 13.95 10.09 -14.89
C LEU A 294 12.96 11.09 -14.27
N LYS A 295 12.21 11.86 -15.06
CA LYS A 295 11.17 12.81 -14.61
C LYS A 295 9.83 12.52 -15.29
N LYS A 296 8.75 13.02 -14.71
CA LYS A 296 7.46 13.05 -15.40
C LYS A 296 7.58 13.93 -16.64
N ILE A 297 7.19 13.40 -17.80
CA ILE A 297 7.16 14.13 -19.07
C ILE A 297 5.72 14.63 -19.34
N PRO A 298 5.53 15.72 -20.10
CA PRO A 298 4.19 16.19 -20.45
C PRO A 298 3.44 15.15 -21.29
N TYR A 299 2.11 15.22 -21.29
CA TYR A 299 1.26 14.36 -22.10
C TYR A 299 -0.02 15.09 -22.50
N THR A 300 -0.58 14.77 -23.65
CA THR A 300 -1.81 15.39 -24.16
C THR A 300 -3.00 14.44 -24.02
N TYR A 301 -3.82 14.70 -23.00
CA TYR A 301 -5.05 13.93 -22.77
C TYR A 301 -6.19 14.36 -23.69
N THR A 302 -6.27 15.66 -24.01
CA THR A 302 -7.26 16.21 -24.93
C THR A 302 -7.10 15.69 -26.36
N PHE A 303 -5.86 15.55 -26.85
CA PHE A 303 -5.62 14.94 -28.17
C PHE A 303 -5.97 13.44 -28.18
N LEU A 304 -5.86 12.73 -27.05
CA LEU A 304 -6.26 11.33 -26.89
C LEU A 304 -7.78 11.17 -26.84
N SER A 305 -8.46 11.58 -27.91
CA SER A 305 -9.92 11.57 -28.07
C SER A 305 -10.51 10.19 -28.37
N GLY A 306 -9.66 9.19 -28.63
CA GLY A 306 -10.09 7.80 -28.81
C GLY A 306 -9.06 6.89 -29.48
N PRO A 307 -9.42 5.62 -29.73
CA PRO A 307 -8.48 4.62 -30.27
C PRO A 307 -7.91 4.94 -31.65
N ASN A 308 -8.59 5.78 -32.44
CA ASN A 308 -8.13 6.18 -33.77
C ASN A 308 -6.84 7.00 -33.73
N VAL A 309 -6.61 7.72 -32.64
CA VAL A 309 -5.42 8.57 -32.44
C VAL A 309 -4.18 7.72 -32.14
N LEU A 310 -4.37 6.48 -31.67
CA LEU A 310 -3.30 5.50 -31.43
C LEU A 310 -3.06 4.58 -32.63
N LYS A 311 -3.45 4.97 -33.84
CA LYS A 311 -3.10 4.23 -35.07
C LYS A 311 -1.68 4.54 -35.50
N ASP A 312 -1.03 3.56 -36.13
CA ASP A 312 0.32 3.72 -36.66
C ASP A 312 0.36 4.87 -37.69
N GLY A 313 1.40 5.71 -37.60
CA GLY A 313 1.60 6.85 -38.49
C GLY A 313 0.88 8.15 -38.12
N VAL A 314 0.10 8.20 -37.03
CA VAL A 314 -0.41 9.48 -36.48
C VAL A 314 0.78 10.28 -35.93
N PRO A 315 1.04 11.51 -36.39
CA PRO A 315 2.21 12.28 -35.97
C PRO A 315 2.12 12.70 -34.50
N ILE A 316 3.26 13.08 -33.93
CA ILE A 316 3.31 13.73 -32.62
C ILE A 316 2.53 15.06 -32.71
N PRO A 317 1.63 15.37 -31.76
CA PRO A 317 0.83 16.59 -31.78
C PRO A 317 1.69 17.85 -31.68
N GLU A 318 1.17 18.96 -32.18
CA GLU A 318 1.79 20.27 -32.00
C GLU A 318 1.70 20.74 -30.54
N ILE A 319 2.56 21.69 -30.16
CA ILE A 319 2.65 22.21 -28.77
C ILE A 319 1.29 22.67 -28.20
N GLN A 320 0.40 23.20 -29.04
CA GLN A 320 -0.92 23.70 -28.68
C GLN A 320 -1.84 22.60 -28.12
N GLU A 321 -1.62 21.35 -28.54
CA GLU A 321 -2.38 20.19 -28.07
C GLU A 321 -1.90 19.69 -26.69
N PHE A 322 -0.72 20.13 -26.20
CA PHE A 322 -0.13 19.72 -24.92
C PHE A 322 -0.61 20.58 -23.73
N HIS A 323 -1.87 21.01 -23.73
CA HIS A 323 -2.47 21.76 -22.61
C HIS A 323 -2.77 20.85 -21.41
N ASN A 324 -2.57 21.38 -20.20
CA ASN A 324 -2.88 20.69 -18.96
C ASN A 324 -4.31 20.98 -18.51
N ASP A 325 -5.23 20.06 -18.81
CA ASP A 325 -6.65 20.16 -18.47
C ASP A 325 -6.94 20.36 -16.96
N MET A 326 -6.00 19.99 -16.07
CA MET A 326 -6.18 20.06 -14.62
C MET A 326 -5.77 21.41 -14.03
N THR A 327 -4.74 22.06 -14.59
CA THR A 327 -4.25 23.37 -14.13
C THR A 327 -4.62 24.52 -15.05
N ASP A 328 -5.19 24.20 -16.22
CA ASP A 328 -5.49 25.14 -17.30
C ASP A 328 -4.24 25.89 -17.81
N GLU A 329 -3.08 25.22 -17.78
CA GLU A 329 -1.79 25.77 -18.18
C GLU A 329 -1.36 25.23 -19.55
N GLU A 330 -0.80 26.11 -20.38
CA GLU A 330 -0.18 25.74 -21.67
C GLU A 330 1.16 25.02 -21.46
N CYS A 331 1.53 24.16 -22.42
CA CYS A 331 2.85 23.53 -22.42
C CYS A 331 3.94 24.59 -22.61
N SER A 332 4.97 24.55 -21.77
CA SER A 332 6.14 25.41 -21.97
C SER A 332 6.91 24.99 -23.23
N GLN A 333 7.57 25.97 -23.86
CA GLN A 333 8.41 25.71 -25.02
C GLN A 333 9.56 24.75 -24.65
N GLU A 334 10.13 24.90 -23.46
CA GLU A 334 11.19 24.03 -22.96
C GLU A 334 10.72 22.57 -22.81
N ASP A 335 9.52 22.36 -22.27
CA ASP A 335 8.95 21.02 -22.10
C ASP A 335 8.63 20.36 -23.44
N TYR A 336 8.16 21.13 -24.41
CA TYR A 336 7.91 20.61 -25.76
C TYR A 336 9.21 20.25 -26.50
N GLU A 337 10.27 21.05 -26.34
CA GLU A 337 11.60 20.71 -26.87
C GLU A 337 12.15 19.42 -26.28
N ILE A 338 11.89 19.16 -24.99
CA ILE A 338 12.21 17.88 -24.34
C ILE A 338 11.46 16.73 -25.01
N ILE A 339 10.17 16.90 -25.35
CA ILE A 339 9.38 15.88 -26.06
C ILE A 339 10.02 15.58 -27.42
N LEU A 340 10.35 16.61 -28.21
CA LEU A 340 10.98 16.43 -29.52
C LEU A 340 12.34 15.73 -29.42
N LYS A 341 13.14 16.09 -28.41
CA LYS A 341 14.43 15.44 -28.13
C LYS A 341 14.25 13.97 -27.79
N ILE A 342 13.29 13.63 -26.93
CA ILE A 342 12.95 12.23 -26.61
C ILE A 342 12.52 11.50 -27.88
N CYS A 343 11.65 12.10 -28.70
CA CYS A 343 11.18 11.47 -29.93
C CYS A 343 12.34 11.18 -30.90
N SER A 344 13.28 12.11 -31.04
CA SER A 344 14.49 11.92 -31.84
C SER A 344 15.39 10.81 -31.28
N LEU A 345 15.68 10.84 -29.98
CA LEU A 345 16.57 9.89 -29.31
C LEU A 345 16.05 8.44 -29.37
N PHE A 346 14.74 8.26 -29.17
CA PHE A 346 14.10 6.94 -29.12
C PHE A 346 13.49 6.53 -30.47
N GLN A 347 13.76 7.28 -31.54
CA GLN A 347 13.23 7.04 -32.89
C GLN A 347 11.70 6.83 -32.90
N ILE A 348 11.00 7.64 -32.12
CA ILE A 348 9.54 7.61 -32.00
C ILE A 348 8.95 8.16 -33.30
N LYS A 349 8.20 7.32 -34.01
CA LYS A 349 7.67 7.65 -35.35
C LYS A 349 6.24 8.19 -35.31
N ASP A 350 5.48 7.82 -34.29
CA ASP A 350 4.07 8.16 -34.17
C ASP A 350 3.64 8.36 -32.70
N PHE A 351 2.45 8.93 -32.54
CA PHE A 351 1.86 9.22 -31.25
C PHE A 351 1.54 7.96 -30.43
N ARG A 352 1.34 6.82 -31.10
CA ARG A 352 1.14 5.53 -30.44
C ARG A 352 2.41 5.09 -29.70
N MET A 353 3.57 5.15 -30.37
CA MET A 353 4.88 4.87 -29.76
C MET A 353 5.17 5.82 -28.59
N TYR A 354 4.86 7.11 -28.76
CA TYR A 354 5.00 8.10 -27.68
C TYR A 354 4.11 7.77 -26.47
N THR A 355 2.83 7.45 -26.71
CA THR A 355 1.89 7.05 -25.66
C THR A 355 2.34 5.79 -24.92
N LYS A 356 2.88 4.80 -25.65
CA LYS A 356 3.48 3.60 -25.05
C LYS A 356 4.63 3.97 -24.11
N LEU A 357 5.54 4.84 -24.55
CA LEU A 357 6.65 5.32 -23.73
C LEU A 357 6.16 6.05 -22.48
N TYR A 358 5.28 7.04 -22.66
CA TYR A 358 4.71 7.81 -21.57
C TYR A 358 4.06 6.91 -20.50
N THR A 359 3.19 6.00 -20.93
CA THR A 359 2.39 5.16 -20.00
C THR A 359 3.28 4.18 -19.22
N ILE A 360 4.27 3.58 -19.90
CA ILE A 360 5.25 2.70 -19.24
C ILE A 360 6.11 3.50 -18.26
N LEU A 361 6.58 4.69 -18.67
CA LEU A 361 7.44 5.51 -17.83
C LEU A 361 6.71 5.99 -16.57
N ASP A 362 5.51 6.54 -16.70
CA ASP A 362 4.70 6.98 -15.56
C ASP A 362 4.42 5.83 -14.59
N SER A 363 4.12 4.64 -15.12
CA SER A 363 3.92 3.44 -14.31
C SER A 363 5.22 3.00 -13.60
N ALA A 364 6.37 3.15 -14.26
CA ALA A 364 7.66 2.74 -13.71
C ALA A 364 8.08 3.69 -12.58
N LEU A 365 7.98 5.01 -12.83
CA LEU A 365 8.27 6.07 -11.87
C LEU A 365 7.39 5.94 -10.62
N LEU A 366 6.08 5.73 -10.81
CA LEU A 366 5.16 5.49 -9.69
C LEU A 366 5.57 4.25 -8.90
N ARG A 367 5.90 3.16 -9.59
CA ARG A 367 6.25 1.90 -8.94
C ARG A 367 7.55 2.00 -8.15
N ILE A 368 8.59 2.64 -8.68
CA ILE A 368 9.84 2.84 -7.93
C ILE A 368 9.63 3.76 -6.72
N ARG A 369 8.81 4.82 -6.84
CA ARG A 369 8.47 5.68 -5.70
C ARG A 369 7.77 4.91 -4.61
N TYR A 370 6.79 4.10 -4.99
CA TYR A 370 6.03 3.32 -4.02
C TYR A 370 6.90 2.26 -3.35
N ILE A 371 7.86 1.64 -4.05
CA ILE A 371 8.85 0.74 -3.42
C ILE A 371 9.75 1.49 -2.45
N ASN A 372 10.30 2.65 -2.84
CA ASN A 372 11.10 3.47 -1.94
C ASN A 372 10.32 3.79 -0.65
N PHE A 373 9.05 4.15 -0.79
CA PHE A 373 8.17 4.37 0.35
C PHE A 373 7.97 3.12 1.22
N ILE A 374 7.78 1.93 0.62
CA ILE A 374 7.68 0.67 1.35
C ILE A 374 8.98 0.37 2.11
N GLN A 375 10.14 0.48 1.46
CA GLN A 375 11.45 0.19 2.05
C GLN A 375 11.75 1.13 3.23
N ASN A 376 11.56 2.44 3.03
CA ASN A 376 11.77 3.44 4.08
C ASN A 376 10.78 3.28 5.25
N SER A 377 9.51 2.98 4.96
CA SER A 377 8.49 2.72 5.97
C SER A 377 8.82 1.47 6.80
N PHE A 378 9.21 0.38 6.12
CA PHE A 378 9.57 -0.86 6.80
C PHE A 378 10.84 -0.70 7.64
N LYS A 379 11.86 0.01 7.13
CA LYS A 379 13.08 0.33 7.87
C LYS A 379 12.80 1.17 9.11
N SER A 380 11.90 2.14 9.03
CA SER A 380 11.61 3.07 10.13
C SER A 380 10.66 2.49 11.17
N TYR A 381 9.62 1.75 10.75
CA TYR A 381 8.52 1.35 11.61
C TYR A 381 8.30 -0.17 11.71
N GLY A 382 8.99 -0.98 10.90
CA GLY A 382 8.80 -2.43 10.84
C GLY A 382 7.48 -2.86 10.17
N ILE A 383 6.75 -1.94 9.54
CA ILE A 383 5.45 -2.18 8.90
C ILE A 383 5.52 -1.79 7.43
N ALA A 384 5.09 -2.70 6.56
CA ALA A 384 4.96 -2.42 5.14
C ALA A 384 3.61 -1.74 4.83
N PRO A 385 3.58 -0.54 4.25
CA PRO A 385 2.35 0.23 4.02
C PRO A 385 1.40 -0.44 3.03
N SER A 386 1.90 -1.33 2.17
CA SER A 386 1.09 -2.16 1.25
C SER A 386 0.03 -3.01 1.95
N TYR A 387 0.18 -3.29 3.26
CA TYR A 387 -0.84 -3.98 4.04
C TYR A 387 -2.02 -3.08 4.44
N LEU A 388 -1.93 -1.77 4.21
CA LEU A 388 -2.92 -0.79 4.65
C LEU A 388 -3.49 -0.06 3.43
N CYS A 389 -4.36 0.93 3.65
CA CYS A 389 -5.01 1.68 2.56
C CYS A 389 -4.72 3.18 2.59
N THR A 390 -4.28 3.73 3.72
CA THR A 390 -4.09 5.17 3.91
C THR A 390 -2.89 5.46 4.81
N ALA A 391 -2.30 6.65 4.66
CA ALA A 391 -1.26 7.16 5.55
C ALA A 391 -1.74 7.22 7.01
N SER A 392 -2.98 7.62 7.27
CA SER A 392 -3.54 7.67 8.63
C SER A 392 -3.65 6.29 9.27
N GLY A 393 -4.10 5.28 8.51
CA GLY A 393 -4.13 3.90 8.97
C GLY A 393 -2.73 3.34 9.20
N PHE A 394 -1.76 3.73 8.36
CA PHE A 394 -0.35 3.41 8.55
C PHE A 394 0.24 4.03 9.81
N ALA A 395 0.04 5.33 10.02
CA ALA A 395 0.50 6.03 11.22
C ALA A 395 -0.11 5.42 12.49
N TRP A 396 -1.41 5.08 12.47
CA TRP A 396 -2.06 4.41 13.59
C TRP A 396 -1.45 3.04 13.91
N GLN A 397 -1.24 2.21 12.88
CA GLN A 397 -0.63 0.89 13.07
C GLN A 397 0.83 0.98 13.51
N ALA A 398 1.60 1.93 12.95
CA ALA A 398 2.97 2.20 13.37
C ALA A 398 3.00 2.64 14.85
N PHE A 399 2.12 3.56 15.25
CA PHE A 399 2.00 3.99 16.64
C PHE A 399 1.70 2.82 17.58
N LEU A 400 0.71 1.97 17.26
CA LEU A 400 0.37 0.80 18.08
C LEU A 400 1.53 -0.20 18.15
N TYR A 401 2.19 -0.47 17.03
CA TYR A 401 3.31 -1.41 16.96
C TYR A 401 4.54 -0.92 17.72
N THR A 402 4.89 0.36 17.57
CA THR A 402 6.05 0.97 18.22
C THR A 402 5.84 1.15 19.72
N THR A 403 4.65 1.58 20.16
CA THR A 403 4.38 1.83 21.59
C THR A 403 3.92 0.59 22.35
N GLY A 404 3.33 -0.39 21.67
CA GLY A 404 2.66 -1.52 22.33
C GLY A 404 1.42 -1.11 23.13
N ALA A 405 0.86 0.07 22.89
CA ALA A 405 -0.29 0.58 23.62
C ALA A 405 -1.52 -0.32 23.45
N ASP A 406 -2.16 -0.69 24.56
CA ASP A 406 -3.45 -1.40 24.57
C ASP A 406 -4.59 -0.37 24.68
N ILE A 407 -5.20 -0.06 23.54
CA ILE A 407 -6.23 0.98 23.44
C ILE A 407 -7.61 0.33 23.41
N HIS A 408 -8.41 0.63 24.44
CA HIS A 408 -9.78 0.16 24.55
C HIS A 408 -10.78 1.16 23.96
N TYR A 409 -11.88 0.64 23.42
CA TYR A 409 -12.99 1.47 22.96
C TYR A 409 -13.65 2.21 24.13
N ILE A 410 -13.97 3.49 23.93
CA ILE A 410 -14.80 4.25 24.87
C ILE A 410 -16.22 3.65 24.83
N ARG A 411 -16.66 3.08 25.96
CA ARG A 411 -17.99 2.43 26.06
C ARG A 411 -19.08 3.36 26.61
N ASP A 412 -18.69 4.40 27.34
CA ASP A 412 -19.63 5.36 27.93
C ASP A 412 -19.96 6.49 26.94
N LYS A 413 -21.26 6.71 26.69
CA LYS A 413 -21.75 7.78 25.82
C LYS A 413 -21.32 9.17 26.32
N LYS A 414 -21.34 9.44 27.63
CA LYS A 414 -20.95 10.73 28.20
C LYS A 414 -19.49 11.05 27.93
N MET A 415 -18.61 10.05 28.00
CA MET A 415 -17.20 10.23 27.64
C MET A 415 -17.03 10.52 26.15
N ILE A 416 -17.81 9.84 25.29
CA ILE A 416 -17.80 10.12 23.85
C ILE A 416 -18.27 11.55 23.57
N ASP A 417 -19.37 11.97 24.19
CA ASP A 417 -19.94 13.31 24.03
C ASP A 417 -18.94 14.38 24.49
N LEU A 418 -18.33 14.20 25.67
CA LEU A 418 -17.27 15.08 26.19
C LEU A 418 -16.11 15.22 25.21
N VAL A 419 -15.60 14.10 24.68
CA VAL A 419 -14.49 14.13 23.71
C VAL A 419 -14.90 14.84 22.43
N ARG A 420 -16.08 14.52 21.88
CA ARG A 420 -16.59 15.15 20.65
C ARG A 420 -16.80 16.65 20.81
N GLU A 421 -17.38 17.06 21.93
CA GLU A 421 -17.59 18.48 22.28
C GLU A 421 -16.27 19.21 22.53
N GLY A 422 -15.20 18.49 22.87
CA GLY A 422 -13.84 19.03 23.03
C GLY A 422 -13.03 19.13 21.74
N ILE A 423 -13.40 18.44 20.65
CA ILE A 423 -12.65 18.50 19.38
C ILE A 423 -12.73 19.91 18.79
N ARG A 424 -11.56 20.53 18.57
CA ARG A 424 -11.41 21.81 17.86
C ARG A 424 -10.45 21.62 16.69
N GLY A 425 -10.70 22.32 15.59
CA GLY A 425 -9.76 22.41 14.48
C GLY A 425 -8.58 23.33 14.80
N GLY A 426 -7.70 23.52 13.82
CA GLY A 426 -6.67 24.56 13.91
C GLY A 426 -7.30 25.95 14.06
N VAL A 427 -6.69 26.81 14.87
CA VAL A 427 -7.13 28.20 15.01
C VAL A 427 -6.92 28.90 13.66
N SER A 428 -8.02 29.32 13.03
CA SER A 428 -7.98 30.18 11.84
C SER A 428 -8.50 31.55 12.22
N MET A 429 -7.64 32.56 12.14
CA MET A 429 -7.98 33.93 12.49
C MET A 429 -7.64 34.86 11.32
N ALA A 430 -8.65 35.46 10.71
CA ALA A 430 -8.50 36.59 9.81
C ALA A 430 -8.61 37.89 10.62
N ALA A 431 -7.51 38.32 11.24
CA ALA A 431 -7.47 39.59 11.95
C ALA A 431 -7.13 40.75 11.00
N LYS A 432 -7.81 41.89 11.16
CA LYS A 432 -7.34 43.15 10.55
C LYS A 432 -6.03 43.54 11.23
N LYS A 433 -4.96 43.74 10.43
CA LYS A 433 -3.62 44.13 10.92
C LYS A 433 -3.64 45.40 11.78
N ILE A 434 -4.55 46.32 11.46
CA ILE A 434 -4.76 47.56 12.19
C ILE A 434 -6.27 47.75 12.32
N VAL A 435 -6.72 47.98 13.56
CA VAL A 435 -8.08 48.40 13.87
C VAL A 435 -7.95 49.71 14.64
N CYS A 436 -8.26 50.83 14.00
CA CYS A 436 -8.36 52.11 14.68
C CYS A 436 -9.74 52.20 15.32
N ALA A 437 -9.78 52.49 16.62
CA ALA A 437 -10.99 52.82 17.35
C ALA A 437 -10.82 54.23 17.89
N ASN A 438 -11.78 55.11 17.59
CA ASN A 438 -11.81 56.47 18.11
C ASN A 438 -12.39 56.44 19.53
N ASN A 439 -11.52 56.25 20.51
CA ASN A 439 -11.89 56.07 21.91
C ASN A 439 -11.10 57.04 22.80
N GLU A 440 -11.78 57.71 23.73
CA GLU A 440 -11.19 58.63 24.71
C GLU A 440 -10.11 57.97 25.58
N ARG A 441 -10.17 56.64 25.73
CA ARG A 441 -9.17 55.83 26.46
C ARG A 441 -7.87 55.61 25.68
N THR A 442 -7.82 55.98 24.40
CA THR A 442 -6.63 55.95 23.54
C THR A 442 -6.26 57.38 23.12
N PRO A 443 -5.75 58.20 24.05
CA PRO A 443 -5.67 59.66 23.89
C PRO A 443 -4.77 60.13 22.74
N PHE A 444 -3.79 59.33 22.32
CA PHE A 444 -2.90 59.68 21.21
C PHE A 444 -3.60 59.75 19.84
N ASN A 445 -4.72 59.03 19.65
CA ASN A 445 -5.43 58.93 18.37
C ASN A 445 -6.92 59.29 18.51
N PHE A 446 -7.33 59.95 19.60
CA PHE A 446 -8.72 60.33 19.81
C PHE A 446 -9.04 61.66 19.11
N ASN A 447 -10.09 61.66 18.30
CA ASN A 447 -10.61 62.85 17.63
C ASN A 447 -12.05 63.12 18.09
N ALA A 448 -12.26 64.24 18.79
CA ALA A 448 -13.57 64.63 19.30
C ALA A 448 -14.58 65.02 18.20
N SER A 449 -14.13 65.25 16.96
CA SER A 449 -15.00 65.56 15.82
C SER A 449 -15.49 64.33 15.05
N GLU A 450 -15.02 63.13 15.39
CA GLU A 450 -15.42 61.87 14.74
C GLU A 450 -16.28 61.02 15.67
N ASP A 451 -17.08 60.12 15.09
CA ASP A 451 -17.92 59.20 15.86
C ASP A 451 -17.08 58.29 16.75
N ARG A 452 -17.56 58.10 17.99
CA ARG A 452 -16.92 57.22 18.96
C ARG A 452 -17.08 55.77 18.52
N THR A 453 -15.96 55.06 18.42
CA THR A 453 -15.94 53.65 18.05
C THR A 453 -15.19 52.83 19.09
N HIS A 454 -15.69 51.63 19.37
CA HIS A 454 -15.07 50.70 20.32
C HIS A 454 -14.60 49.44 19.58
N SER A 455 -13.34 49.06 19.79
CA SER A 455 -12.82 47.77 19.33
C SER A 455 -12.72 46.79 20.51
N GLN A 456 -13.04 45.51 20.27
CA GLN A 456 -12.90 44.44 21.26
C GLN A 456 -11.45 43.96 21.44
N TYR A 457 -10.51 44.46 20.63
CA TYR A 457 -9.10 44.09 20.69
C TYR A 457 -8.41 44.81 21.85
N ARG A 458 -8.47 44.23 23.05
CA ARG A 458 -7.98 44.88 24.27
C ARG A 458 -6.45 44.93 24.34
N TYR A 459 -5.74 43.91 23.85
CA TYR A 459 -4.28 43.87 23.70
C TYR A 459 -3.90 42.79 22.67
N SER A 460 -3.16 43.15 21.62
CA SER A 460 -2.60 42.19 20.67
C SER A 460 -1.10 42.08 20.90
N PHE A 461 -0.68 41.13 21.75
CA PHE A 461 0.72 40.70 21.80
C PHE A 461 0.95 39.74 20.64
N LEU A 462 1.76 40.16 19.67
CA LEU A 462 2.35 39.26 18.68
C LEU A 462 3.43 38.45 19.39
N VAL A 463 3.05 37.28 19.92
CA VAL A 463 4.02 36.27 20.34
C VAL A 463 4.21 35.34 19.15
N CYS A 464 5.33 35.47 18.46
CA CYS A 464 5.84 34.39 17.62
C CYS A 464 6.69 33.50 18.54
N PRO A 465 6.21 32.34 19.00
CA PRO A 465 7.04 31.45 19.78
C PRO A 465 8.10 30.83 18.85
N CYS A 466 9.31 31.39 18.86
CA CYS A 466 10.49 30.67 18.43
C CYS A 466 10.81 29.63 19.51
N TYR A 467 10.42 28.37 19.28
CA TYR A 467 10.86 27.27 20.12
C TYR A 467 12.33 26.95 19.79
N GLY A 468 13.25 27.39 20.64
CA GLY A 468 14.58 26.80 20.75
C GLY A 468 14.54 25.68 21.80
N GLU A 469 15.25 24.58 21.56
CA GLU A 469 15.40 23.51 22.56
C GLU A 469 16.05 24.07 23.84
N GLN A 470 15.23 24.27 24.87
CA GLN A 470 15.72 24.31 26.24
C GLN A 470 15.00 23.22 27.02
N GLN A 471 15.78 22.30 27.58
CA GLN A 471 15.30 21.33 28.57
C GLN A 471 14.81 22.11 29.79
N ILE A 472 13.50 22.15 30.00
CA ILE A 472 12.91 22.64 31.25
C ILE A 472 12.54 21.41 32.11
N PRO A 473 12.93 21.36 33.40
CA PRO A 473 12.63 20.23 34.27
C PRO A 473 11.13 20.03 34.45
N SER A 474 10.69 18.77 34.41
CA SER A 474 9.30 18.39 34.58
C SER A 474 8.80 18.72 35.98
N PHE A 475 7.76 19.56 36.07
CA PHE A 475 6.88 19.56 37.23
C PHE A 475 5.84 18.45 37.04
N ARG A 476 5.86 17.47 37.96
CA ARG A 476 4.78 16.48 38.13
C ARG A 476 3.54 17.21 38.62
N LEU A 477 2.40 16.94 37.99
CA LEU A 477 1.10 16.94 38.67
C LEU A 477 0.87 15.56 39.27
#